data_AF-A0A964VES6-F1
#
_entry.id   AF-A0A964VES6-F1
#
_cell.length_a   1.000
_cell.length_b   1.000
_cell.length_c   1.000
_cell.angle_alpha   90.00
_cell.angle_beta   90.00
_cell.angle_gamma   90.00
#
_symmetry.space_group_name_H-M   'P 1'
#
loop_
_entity.id
_entity.type
_entity.pdbx_description
1 polymer ?
#
loop_
_entity_poly.entity_id
_entity_poly.type
_entity_poly.pdbx_seq_one_letter_code
_entity_poly.pdbx_strand_id
1 'polypeptide(L)'
;MSDDGDSGRDRATLGGLSGHGYGVVESLPSLGKGRRLTGIFRTGSAHAARLRELRDAGRRLPFDGAVHFRHHSVRMAVEVEVARVEEEGGELVVEFSAYDIPYSLG
;
A
#
# COMPACT_ATOMS: atom_id res chain seq x y z
N MET A 1 -15.75 26.10 -8.69
CA MET A 1 -14.33 25.77 -8.48
C MET A 1 -14.27 25.05 -7.17
N SER A 2 -14.37 23.72 -7.21
CA SER A 2 -14.30 22.92 -5.98
C SER A 2 -12.83 22.79 -5.63
N ASP A 3 -12.50 23.35 -4.49
CA ASP A 3 -11.23 23.28 -3.79
C ASP A 3 -10.74 21.83 -3.75
N ASP A 4 -9.67 21.56 -4.49
CA ASP A 4 -8.92 20.32 -4.51
C ASP A 4 -8.37 20.07 -3.10
N GLY A 5 -9.16 19.38 -2.28
CA GLY A 5 -8.73 18.78 -1.02
C GLY A 5 -7.71 17.65 -1.20
N ASP A 6 -6.75 17.79 -2.14
CA ASP A 6 -5.53 16.98 -2.28
C ASP A 6 -4.63 17.26 -1.08
N SER A 7 -5.09 16.82 0.09
CA SER A 7 -4.27 16.76 1.28
C SER A 7 -3.15 15.79 0.95
N GLY A 8 -1.90 16.28 0.89
CA GLY A 8 -0.69 15.47 0.70
C GLY A 8 -0.48 14.36 1.75
N ARG A 9 -1.47 14.11 2.61
CA ARG A 9 -1.64 13.03 3.56
C ARG A 9 -1.68 11.65 2.89
N ASP A 10 -2.21 11.55 1.67
CA ASP A 10 -2.36 10.25 0.98
C ASP A 10 -1.26 9.98 -0.05
N ARG A 11 -0.31 10.91 -0.23
CA ARG A 11 0.83 10.71 -1.15
C ARG A 11 1.69 9.55 -0.69
N ALA A 12 1.82 8.56 -1.56
CA ALA A 12 2.56 7.35 -1.31
C ALA A 12 3.48 6.99 -2.49
N THR A 13 4.42 6.09 -2.24
CA THR A 13 5.18 5.42 -3.30
C THR A 13 5.09 3.91 -3.16
N LEU A 14 5.10 3.19 -4.28
CA LEU A 14 5.15 1.73 -4.32
C LEU A 14 6.19 1.28 -5.34
N GLY A 15 7.26 0.61 -4.90
CA GLY A 15 8.33 0.17 -5.79
C GLY A 15 9.02 1.33 -6.53
N GLY A 16 9.03 2.52 -5.93
CA GLY A 16 9.53 3.76 -6.52
C GLY A 16 8.56 4.47 -7.48
N LEU A 17 7.33 3.97 -7.62
CA LEU A 17 6.28 4.63 -8.39
C LEU A 17 5.49 5.59 -7.50
N SER A 18 5.26 6.82 -7.98
CA SER A 18 4.47 7.81 -7.26
C SER A 18 2.97 7.57 -7.43
N GLY A 19 2.20 7.87 -6.39
CA GLY A 19 0.76 7.75 -6.42
C GLY A 19 0.13 8.13 -5.08
N HIS A 20 -1.07 7.62 -4.84
CA HIS A 20 -1.81 7.83 -3.61
C HIS A 20 -2.20 6.50 -3.01
N GLY A 21 -2.08 6.34 -1.70
CA GLY A 21 -2.41 5.06 -1.09
C GLY A 21 -2.19 5.01 0.40
N TYR A 22 -2.77 3.98 1.00
CA TYR A 22 -2.67 3.72 2.41
C TYR A 22 -2.64 2.22 2.68
N GLY A 23 -2.04 1.87 3.81
CA GLY A 23 -2.13 0.54 4.39
C GLY A 23 -2.98 0.55 5.66
N VAL A 24 -3.57 -0.60 5.99
CA VAL A 24 -4.30 -0.87 7.22
C VAL A 24 -3.69 -2.08 7.88
N VAL A 25 -3.35 -1.95 9.16
CA VAL A 25 -2.79 -3.04 9.95
C VAL A 25 -3.89 -3.71 10.76
N GLU A 26 -4.10 -4.99 10.46
CA GLU A 26 -4.99 -5.88 11.19
C GLU A 26 -4.18 -6.81 12.08
N SER A 27 -4.61 -6.97 13.34
CA SER A 27 -4.05 -7.99 14.22
C SER A 27 -4.61 -9.35 13.85
N LEU A 28 -3.78 -10.37 13.73
CA LEU A 28 -4.22 -11.75 13.45
C LEU A 28 -4.09 -12.58 14.74
N PRO A 29 -5.17 -12.75 15.53
CA PRO A 29 -5.11 -13.47 16.82
C PRO A 29 -4.70 -14.94 16.66
N SER A 30 -4.99 -15.53 15.49
CA SER A 30 -4.71 -16.93 15.17
C SER A 30 -3.22 -17.24 14.93
N LEU A 31 -2.37 -16.24 14.70
CA LEU A 31 -0.93 -16.41 14.43
C LEU A 31 -0.03 -16.02 15.62
N GLY A 32 -0.59 -15.91 16.82
CA GLY A 32 0.14 -15.63 18.06
C GLY A 32 0.59 -14.17 18.20
N LYS A 33 1.43 -13.66 17.30
CA LYS A 33 1.99 -12.28 17.32
C LYS A 33 2.01 -11.59 15.95
N GLY A 34 1.55 -12.26 14.88
CA GLY A 34 1.58 -11.71 13.52
C GLY A 34 0.56 -10.59 13.33
N ARG A 35 0.99 -9.50 12.70
CA ARG A 35 0.12 -8.46 12.14
C ARG A 35 0.15 -8.58 10.62
N ARG A 36 -1.01 -8.39 9.99
CA ARG A 36 -1.11 -8.29 8.54
C ARG A 36 -1.34 -6.85 8.17
N LEU A 37 -0.55 -6.35 7.24
CA LEU A 37 -0.81 -5.13 6.52
C LEU A 37 -1.53 -5.50 5.22
N THR A 38 -2.63 -4.83 4.93
CA THR A 38 -3.24 -4.79 3.61
C THR A 38 -3.34 -3.34 3.18
N GLY A 39 -3.43 -3.06 1.88
CA GLY A 39 -3.57 -1.68 1.45
C GLY A 39 -3.89 -1.52 -0.01
N ILE A 40 -4.20 -0.28 -0.35
CA ILE A 40 -4.54 0.16 -1.70
C ILE A 40 -3.57 1.24 -2.11
N PHE A 41 -3.05 1.12 -3.33
CA PHE A 41 -2.24 2.13 -3.98
C PHE A 41 -2.82 2.43 -5.37
N ARG A 42 -3.01 3.72 -5.66
CA ARG A 42 -3.51 4.24 -6.93
C ARG A 42 -2.41 4.99 -7.66
N THR A 43 -2.24 4.68 -8.94
CA THR A 43 -1.26 5.34 -9.81
C THR A 43 -1.73 5.35 -11.26
N GLY A 44 -0.98 5.98 -12.16
CA GLY A 44 -1.33 6.03 -13.58
C GLY A 44 -1.30 4.65 -14.25
N SER A 45 -2.22 4.41 -15.17
CA SER A 45 -2.33 3.16 -15.95
C SER A 45 -1.07 2.83 -16.77
N ALA A 46 -0.25 3.84 -17.09
CA ALA A 46 1.05 3.66 -17.74
C ALA A 46 2.00 2.71 -16.96
N HIS A 47 1.78 2.51 -15.67
CA HIS A 47 2.60 1.62 -14.84
C HIS A 47 2.09 0.17 -14.76
N ALA A 48 0.97 -0.16 -15.41
CA ALA A 48 0.30 -1.45 -15.29
C ALA A 48 1.19 -2.64 -15.65
N ALA A 49 1.92 -2.57 -16.78
CA ALA A 49 2.78 -3.65 -17.23
C ALA A 49 3.89 -3.96 -16.21
N ARG A 50 4.56 -2.91 -15.71
CA ARG A 50 5.64 -3.03 -14.74
C ARG A 50 5.15 -3.60 -13.41
N LEU A 51 4.00 -3.16 -12.91
CA LEU A 51 3.45 -3.67 -11.64
C LEU A 51 3.00 -5.12 -11.75
N ARG A 52 2.45 -5.55 -12.89
CA ARG A 52 2.13 -6.95 -13.15
C ARG A 52 3.39 -7.82 -13.22
N GLU A 53 4.44 -7.37 -13.88
CA GLU A 53 5.73 -8.08 -13.93
C GLU A 53 6.34 -8.26 -12.53
N LEU A 54 6.35 -7.20 -11.71
CA LEU A 54 6.85 -7.25 -10.34
C LEU A 54 6.05 -8.21 -9.44
N ARG A 55 4.72 -8.21 -9.62
CA ARG A 55 3.80 -9.16 -8.96
C ARG A 55 4.11 -10.60 -9.39
N ASP A 56 4.21 -10.85 -10.69
CA ASP A 56 4.41 -12.21 -11.23
C ASP A 56 5.78 -12.77 -10.83
N ALA A 57 6.76 -11.90 -10.61
CA ALA A 57 8.06 -12.25 -10.05
C ALA A 57 8.04 -12.52 -8.53
N GLY A 58 6.91 -12.34 -7.84
CA GLY A 58 6.79 -12.52 -6.39
C GLY A 58 7.69 -11.57 -5.59
N ARG A 59 8.02 -10.40 -6.15
CA ARG A 59 8.94 -9.46 -5.51
C ARG A 59 8.23 -8.63 -4.46
N ARG A 60 8.88 -8.47 -3.31
CA ARG A 60 8.54 -7.44 -2.35
C ARG A 60 8.96 -6.07 -2.88
N LEU A 61 8.07 -5.11 -2.69
CA LEU A 61 8.23 -3.72 -3.10
C LEU A 61 8.16 -2.82 -1.87
N PRO A 62 9.03 -1.79 -1.78
CA PRO A 62 8.89 -0.78 -0.75
C PRO A 62 7.61 0.02 -0.99
N PHE A 63 6.74 0.07 0.01
CA PHE A 63 5.64 1.01 0.13
C PHE A 63 6.02 2.09 1.15
N ASP A 64 6.03 3.36 0.75
CA ASP A 64 6.15 4.52 1.66
C ASP A 64 4.86 5.31 1.59
N GLY A 65 4.08 5.30 2.67
CA GLY A 65 2.81 5.98 2.72
C GLY A 65 2.17 5.94 4.10
N ALA A 66 0.93 6.40 4.18
CA ALA A 66 0.14 6.34 5.40
C ALA A 66 -0.19 4.88 5.75
N VAL A 67 0.03 4.49 6.99
CA VAL A 67 -0.38 3.20 7.54
C VAL A 67 -1.26 3.44 8.76
N HIS A 68 -2.49 2.94 8.67
CA HIS A 68 -3.51 3.07 9.68
C HIS A 68 -3.49 1.86 10.61
N PHE A 69 -3.31 2.15 11.89
CA PHE A 69 -3.53 1.23 12.99
C PHE A 69 -4.89 1.52 13.60
N ARG A 70 -5.40 0.58 14.41
CA ARG A 70 -6.71 0.71 15.06
C ARG A 70 -6.96 2.05 15.78
N HIS A 71 -5.91 2.67 16.32
CA HIS A 71 -6.02 3.87 17.16
C HIS A 71 -5.21 5.07 16.67
N HIS A 72 -4.37 4.92 15.65
CA HIS A 72 -3.52 6.00 15.14
C HIS A 72 -3.09 5.72 13.71
N SER A 73 -2.55 6.73 13.03
CA SER A 73 -1.99 6.63 11.69
C SER A 73 -0.56 7.14 11.71
N VAL A 74 0.34 6.45 11.03
CA VAL A 74 1.74 6.84 10.93
C VAL A 74 2.20 6.66 9.49
N ARG A 75 3.08 7.54 9.02
CA ARG A 75 3.75 7.36 7.72
C ARG A 75 4.94 6.43 7.92
N MET A 76 5.02 5.36 7.14
CA MET A 76 6.14 4.41 7.24
C MET A 76 6.50 3.80 5.89
N ALA A 77 7.75 3.34 5.81
CA ALA A 77 8.26 2.51 4.74
C ALA A 77 8.19 1.03 5.13
N VAL A 78 7.56 0.19 4.31
CA VAL A 78 7.34 -1.23 4.55
C VAL A 78 7.41 -2.02 3.25
N GLU A 79 8.05 -3.19 3.30
CA GLU A 79 8.11 -4.11 2.16
C GLU A 79 6.78 -4.87 2.03
N VAL A 80 6.13 -4.73 0.87
CA VAL A 80 4.82 -5.33 0.58
C VAL A 80 4.85 -6.17 -0.68
N GLU A 81 3.99 -7.17 -0.74
CA GLU A 81 3.76 -8.00 -1.92
C GLU A 81 2.50 -7.50 -2.62
N VAL A 82 2.58 -7.33 -3.94
CA VAL A 82 1.42 -6.98 -4.75
C VAL A 82 0.50 -8.19 -4.84
N ALA A 83 -0.74 -8.04 -4.40
CA ALA A 83 -1.76 -9.08 -4.46
C ALA A 83 -2.59 -8.97 -5.75
N ARG A 84 -2.96 -7.74 -6.14
CA ARG A 84 -3.84 -7.50 -7.28
C ARG A 84 -3.48 -6.20 -7.99
N VAL A 85 -3.70 -6.16 -9.30
CA VAL A 85 -3.49 -4.99 -10.15
C VAL A 85 -4.66 -4.88 -11.11
N GLU A 86 -5.47 -3.84 -10.98
CA GLU A 86 -6.68 -3.59 -11.76
C GLU A 86 -6.70 -2.18 -12.33
N GLU A 87 -7.34 -2.03 -13.48
CA GLU A 87 -7.55 -0.72 -14.11
C GLU A 87 -8.99 -0.29 -13.88
N GLU A 88 -9.19 0.88 -13.30
CA GLU A 88 -10.50 1.43 -12.95
C GLU A 88 -10.52 2.92 -13.33
N GLY A 89 -11.43 3.30 -14.24
CA GLY A 89 -11.64 4.71 -14.57
C GLY A 89 -10.42 5.44 -15.16
N GLY A 90 -9.45 4.73 -15.76
CA GLY A 90 -8.21 5.30 -16.29
C GLY A 90 -7.06 5.37 -15.28
N GLU A 91 -7.29 4.96 -14.04
CA GLU A 91 -6.26 4.76 -13.03
C GLU A 91 -5.98 3.27 -12.80
N LEU A 92 -4.81 2.99 -12.25
CA LEU A 92 -4.43 1.66 -11.80
C LEU A 92 -4.63 1.56 -10.29
N VAL A 93 -5.44 0.60 -9.86
CA VAL A 93 -5.65 0.22 -8.46
C VAL A 93 -4.80 -1.01 -8.16
N VAL A 94 -3.95 -0.91 -7.14
CA VAL A 94 -3.04 -1.96 -6.71
C VAL A 94 -3.39 -2.35 -5.28
N GLU A 95 -3.76 -3.60 -5.08
CA GLU A 95 -3.90 -4.18 -3.74
C GLU A 95 -2.57 -4.80 -3.35
N PHE A 96 -2.13 -4.55 -2.12
CA PHE A 96 -0.89 -5.11 -1.59
C PHE A 96 -1.10 -5.69 -0.19
N SER A 97 -0.17 -6.55 0.23
CA SER A 97 -0.14 -7.05 1.59
C SER A 97 1.27 -7.30 2.11
N ALA A 98 1.44 -7.27 3.42
CA ALA A 98 2.64 -7.74 4.10
C ALA A 98 2.26 -8.49 5.38
N TYR A 99 3.11 -9.43 5.76
CA TYR A 99 2.96 -10.25 6.95
C TYR A 99 4.08 -9.93 7.94
N ASP A 100 3.88 -10.30 9.21
CA ASP A 100 4.85 -10.15 10.29
C ASP A 100 5.32 -8.71 10.56
N ILE A 101 4.40 -7.74 10.44
CA ILE A 101 4.69 -6.34 10.75
C ILE A 101 5.01 -6.17 12.25
N PRO A 102 6.21 -5.70 12.64
CA PRO A 102 6.64 -5.66 14.03
C PRO A 102 5.81 -4.70 14.89
N TYR A 103 5.71 -5.03 16.19
CA TYR A 103 4.93 -4.27 17.18
C TYR A 103 5.46 -2.86 17.43
N SER A 104 6.77 -2.66 17.25
CA SER A 104 7.52 -1.44 17.57
C SER A 104 7.42 -0.30 16.55
N LEU A 105 6.50 -0.39 15.59
CA LEU A 105 6.26 0.67 14.59
C LEU A 105 5.22 1.72 15.02
N GLY A 106 4.92 1.81 16.31
CA GLY A 106 4.00 2.80 16.91
C GLY A 106 4.41 3.18 18.32
#